data_AF-A0A7K0Z1M0-F1
#
_entry.id   AF-A0A7K0Z1M0-F1
#
_cell.length_a   1.000
_cell.length_b   1.000
_cell.length_c   1.000
_cell.angle_alpha   90.00
_cell.angle_beta   90.00
_cell.angle_gamma   90.00
#
_symmetry.space_group_name_H-M   'P 1'
#
loop_
_entity.id
_entity.type
_entity.pdbx_description
1 polymer ?
#
loop_
_entity_poly.entity_id
_entity_poly.type
_entity_poly.pdbx_seq_one_letter_code
_entity_poly.pdbx_strand_id
1 'polypeptide(L)' 'ESIGVASGQQVRVSNAHGSITIPVLVEDIHEDAVWIPRNSFASQALVAFDAVHGDVVTVVKA' A
#
# COMPACT_ATOMS: atom_id res chain seq x y z
N GLU A 1 3.43 -9.32 -12.63
CA GLU A 1 4.26 -10.18 -11.75
C GLU A 1 3.72 -10.01 -10.33
N SER A 2 3.51 -11.08 -9.56
CA SER A 2 2.88 -10.99 -8.23
C SER A 2 3.91 -11.07 -7.11
N ILE A 3 3.71 -10.32 -6.03
CA ILE A 3 4.65 -10.29 -4.89
C ILE A 3 4.50 -11.48 -3.94
N GLY A 4 3.52 -12.36 -4.18
CA GLY A 4 3.29 -13.61 -3.45
C GLY A 4 2.93 -13.44 -1.97
N VAL A 5 2.08 -12.46 -1.65
CA VAL A 5 1.58 -12.22 -0.29
C VAL A 5 0.17 -12.78 -0.11
N ALA A 6 -0.20 -13.11 1.12
CA ALA A 6 -1.55 -13.50 1.51
C ALA A 6 -2.21 -12.43 2.40
N SER A 7 -3.54 -12.40 2.44
CA SER A 7 -4.29 -11.51 3.34
C SER A 7 -3.82 -11.64 4.79
N GLY A 8 -3.67 -10.51 5.48
CA GLY A 8 -3.16 -10.40 6.84
C GLY A 8 -1.63 -10.37 6.94
N GLN A 9 -0.88 -10.66 5.88
CA GLN A 9 0.57 -10.50 5.90
C GLN A 9 0.98 -9.03 5.89
N GLN A 10 2.06 -8.72 6.63
CA GLN A 10 2.62 -7.39 6.67
C GLN A 10 3.39 -7.09 5.37
N VAL A 11 3.09 -5.95 4.78
CA VAL A 11 3.86 -5.38 3.66
C VAL A 11 4.38 -4.01 4.06
N ARG A 12 5.59 -3.70 3.61
CA ARG A 12 6.14 -2.35 3.71
C ARG A 12 5.92 -1.65 2.37
N VAL A 13 5.23 -0.52 2.44
CA VAL A 13 5.00 0.37 1.30
C VAL A 13 5.83 1.63 1.52
N SER A 14 6.56 2.07 0.50
CA SER A 14 7.44 3.25 0.61
C SER A 14 7.51 4.08 -0.68
N ASN A 15 7.76 5.37 -0.52
CA ASN A 15 8.15 6.29 -1.57
C ASN A 15 9.30 7.20 -1.08
N ALA A 16 9.59 8.29 -1.79
CA ALA A 16 10.64 9.24 -1.40
C ALA A 16 10.35 9.98 -0.08
N HIS A 17 9.09 10.07 0.34
CA HIS A 17 8.67 10.83 1.53
C HIS A 17 8.67 9.97 2.79
N GLY A 18 8.41 8.67 2.67
CA GLY A 18 8.34 7.80 3.83
C GLY A 18 7.94 6.36 3.54
N SER A 19 7.60 5.65 4.62
CA SER A 19 7.14 4.27 4.57
C SER A 19 6.14 3.93 5.66
N ILE A 20 5.21 3.03 5.37
CA ILE A 20 4.33 2.40 6.36
C ILE A 20 4.42 0.88 6.25
N THR A 21 4.22 0.20 7.37
CA THR A 21 4.06 -1.26 7.42
C THR A 21 2.63 -1.56 7.84
N ILE A 22 1.88 -2.25 6.97
CA ILE A 22 0.45 -2.52 7.15
C ILE A 22 0.11 -3.95 6.72
N PRO A 23 -0.95 -4.55 7.27
CA PRO A 23 -1.45 -5.83 6.77
C PRO A 23 -2.13 -5.62 5.41
N VAL A 24 -1.88 -6.54 4.48
CA VAL A 24 -2.53 -6.52 3.15
C VAL A 24 -3.89 -7.24 3.20
N LEU A 25 -4.81 -6.79 2.35
CA LEU A 25 -6.02 -7.53 1.98
C LEU A 25 -5.89 -7.91 0.50
N VAL A 26 -5.89 -9.21 0.21
CA VAL A 26 -5.85 -9.76 -1.15
C VAL A 26 -7.26 -10.22 -1.50
N GLU A 27 -7.89 -9.53 -2.46
CA GLU A 27 -9.24 -9.79 -2.95
C GLU A 27 -9.27 -9.61 -4.47
N ASP A 28 -10.41 -9.95 -5.09
CA ASP A 28 -10.64 -9.76 -6.52
C ASP A 28 -10.80 -8.26 -6.83
N ILE A 29 -9.68 -7.62 -7.12
CA ILE A 29 -9.55 -6.22 -7.52
C ILE A 29 -8.77 -6.12 -8.83
N HIS A 30 -8.59 -4.90 -9.36
CA HIS A 30 -7.81 -4.71 -10.60
C HIS A 30 -6.37 -5.25 -10.46
N GLU A 31 -5.93 -6.08 -11.40
CA GLU A 31 -4.73 -6.92 -11.28
C GLU A 31 -3.39 -6.16 -11.22
N ASP A 32 -3.38 -4.89 -11.65
CA ASP A 32 -2.17 -4.06 -11.74
C ASP A 32 -2.10 -2.93 -10.69
N ALA A 33 -3.05 -2.91 -9.75
CA ALA A 33 -3.19 -1.81 -8.80
C ALA A 33 -2.95 -2.25 -7.35
N VAL A 34 -2.23 -1.42 -6.60
CA VAL A 34 -2.23 -1.46 -5.13
C VAL A 34 -3.13 -0.34 -4.65
N TRP A 35 -4.20 -0.71 -3.94
CA TRP A 35 -5.12 0.27 -3.37
C TRP A 35 -4.76 0.60 -1.93
N ILE A 36 -4.56 1.90 -1.65
CA ILE A 36 -4.31 2.42 -0.30
C ILE A 36 -5.38 3.46 0.02
N PRO A 37 -6.26 3.22 1.01
CA PRO A 37 -7.37 4.11 1.30
C PRO A 37 -6.87 5.42 1.93
N ARG A 38 -6.93 6.53 1.19
CA ARG A 38 -6.54 7.86 1.69
C ARG A 38 -7.61 8.56 2.54
N ASN A 39 -8.89 8.22 2.36
CA ASN A 39 -10.03 8.90 3.02
C ASN A 39 -10.76 8.03 4.05
N SER A 40 -10.11 6.99 4.56
CA SER A 40 -10.68 6.15 5.63
C SER A 40 -10.29 6.67 7.01
N PHE A 41 -11.12 6.37 8.01
CA PHE A 41 -10.83 6.69 9.41
C PHE A 41 -9.46 6.15 9.82
N ALA A 42 -8.65 6.99 10.46
CA ALA A 42 -7.26 6.72 10.89
C ALA A 42 -6.24 6.45 9.76
N SER A 43 -6.57 6.68 8.48
CA SER A 43 -5.58 6.53 7.40
C SER A 43 -4.35 7.41 7.62
N GLN A 44 -3.18 6.80 7.47
CA GLN A 44 -1.88 7.49 7.55
C GLN A 44 -1.25 7.72 6.17
N ALA A 45 -1.93 7.35 5.08
CA ALA A 45 -1.34 7.36 3.76
C ALA A 45 -0.90 8.76 3.30
N LEU A 46 -1.73 9.80 3.50
CA LEU A 46 -1.36 11.18 3.18
C LEU A 46 -0.21 11.69 4.07
N VAL A 47 -0.28 11.40 5.36
CA VAL A 47 0.74 11.85 6.34
C VAL A 47 2.10 11.18 6.07
N ALA A 48 2.12 9.91 5.70
CA ALA A 48 3.34 9.14 5.51
C ALA A 48 3.95 9.26 4.11
N PHE A 49 3.16 9.55 3.09
CA PHE A 49 3.60 9.52 1.70
C PHE A 49 3.51 10.84 0.95
N ASP A 50 2.65 11.77 1.39
CA ASP A 50 2.24 12.92 0.57
C ASP A 50 1.79 12.52 -0.85
N ALA A 51 1.21 11.31 -0.98
CA ALA A 51 0.92 10.71 -2.28
C ALA A 51 -0.49 11.00 -2.78
N VAL A 52 -0.60 11.23 -4.08
CA VAL A 52 -1.84 11.37 -4.85
C VAL A 52 -2.13 10.14 -5.72
N HIS A 53 -3.30 10.13 -6.35
CA HIS A 53 -3.65 9.05 -7.28
C HIS A 53 -2.67 9.05 -8.46
N GLY A 54 -2.14 7.87 -8.79
CA GLY A 54 -1.16 7.69 -9.86
C GLY A 54 0.30 7.76 -9.41
N ASP A 55 0.57 8.11 -8.14
CA ASP A 55 1.93 8.11 -7.62
C ASP A 55 2.49 6.69 -7.51
N VAL A 56 3.77 6.55 -7.89
CA VAL A 56 4.47 5.27 -7.87
C VAL A 56 5.03 5.01 -6.47
N VAL A 57 4.77 3.81 -5.97
CA VAL A 57 5.29 3.32 -4.68
C VAL A 57 6.06 2.02 -4.88
N THR A 58 6.97 1.74 -3.95
CA THR A 58 7.62 0.43 -3.83
C THR A 58 6.90 -0.37 -2.75
N VAL A 59 6.56 -1.62 -3.08
CA VAL A 59 5.90 -2.56 -2.16
C VAL A 59 6.76 -3.79 -1.99
N VAL A 60 7.12 -4.11 -0.76
CA VAL A 60 7.92 -5.30 -0.41
C VAL A 60 7.28 -6.05 0.76
N LYS A 61 7.52 -7.37 0.81
CA LYS A 61 7.24 -8.16 2.01
C LYS A 61 8.05 -7.60 3.18
N ALA A 62 7.42 -7.43 4.34
CA ALA A 62 8.09 -6.98 5.57
C ALA A 62 8.96 -8.10 6.17
#